data_AF-A0AB37GXZ6-F1
#
_entry.id   AF-A0AB37GXZ6-F1
#
_cell.length_a   1.000
_cell.length_b   1.000
_cell.length_c   1.000
_cell.angle_alpha   90.00
_cell.angle_beta   90.00
_cell.angle_gamma   90.00
#
_symmetry.space_group_name_H-M   'P 1'
#
loop_
_entity.id
_entity.type
_entity.pdbx_description
1 polymer ?
#
loop_
_entity_poly.entity_id
_entity_poly.type
_entity_poly.pdbx_seq_one_letter_code
_entity_poly.pdbx_strand_id
1 'polypeptide(L)'
;MNMKRISGFQWAMTIFVFFVLAFAFPLILKDFQAEVPFKRFVFDMSTLAPFIAAIICIIVFKNKRAQIASLKLSLSFKVIERVLLALILPLIIFIICMYVFNNYADSFILLQSKNLSVSIWTILIGHLFMAFFVEFGFRSYLQNIVETKTNTFFASIIVGVLYAIWNVNTTYSTEFTLYNLLYSFSFSMIIGELIRATKGRTIYIAVIFHAAMTFALVFFFSEEIGDLFSMKVIALSTAAVAAVYIILSLIVRACLYYFTKDSLEEVEPDNYLDYPKDHEDDDIKTSPAAEAEAKEKEVPDKTSTEQENTDKTDEETRPTSSAVKEAKDEIKHSEENTEENTETNKRSPFSNNNHRR
;
A
#
# COMPACT_ATOMS: atom_id res chain seq x y z
N MET A 1 11.97 -7.00 23.24
CA MET A 1 10.99 -6.23 22.40
C MET A 1 11.32 -6.42 20.93
N ASN A 2 10.39 -6.96 20.14
CA ASN A 2 10.62 -7.35 18.75
C ASN A 2 10.23 -6.20 17.79
N MET A 3 11.08 -5.17 17.66
CA MET A 3 10.81 -3.94 16.89
C MET A 3 10.80 -4.12 15.35
N LYS A 4 10.24 -5.22 14.84
CA LYS A 4 10.26 -5.59 13.42
C LYS A 4 8.96 -5.32 12.65
N ARG A 5 7.82 -5.16 13.32
CA ARG A 5 6.50 -4.98 12.69
C ARG A 5 5.91 -3.59 12.99
N ILE A 6 5.13 -3.06 12.05
CA ILE A 6 4.34 -1.83 12.21
C ILE A 6 3.01 -2.23 12.89
N SER A 7 2.60 -1.50 13.93
CA SER A 7 1.31 -1.78 14.60
C SER A 7 0.12 -1.45 13.69
N GLY A 8 -1.02 -2.12 13.87
CA GLY A 8 -2.21 -1.90 13.02
C GLY A 8 -2.64 -0.42 12.96
N PHE A 9 -2.61 0.28 14.10
CA PHE A 9 -2.86 1.72 14.15
C PHE A 9 -1.86 2.55 13.33
N GLN A 10 -0.55 2.29 13.47
CA GLN A 10 0.47 3.00 12.68
C GLN A 10 0.35 2.69 11.19
N TRP A 11 -0.01 1.46 10.81
CA TRP A 11 -0.23 1.05 9.43
C TRP A 11 -1.38 1.85 8.80
N ALA A 12 -2.56 1.85 9.43
CA ALA A 12 -3.72 2.60 8.97
C ALA A 12 -3.45 4.11 8.91
N MET A 13 -2.83 4.68 9.95
CA MET A 13 -2.47 6.10 9.98
C MET A 13 -1.41 6.48 8.95
N THR A 14 -0.46 5.59 8.62
CA THR A 14 0.53 5.86 7.57
C THR A 14 -0.13 5.94 6.21
N ILE A 15 -1.05 5.01 5.90
CA ILE A 15 -1.81 5.00 4.64
C ILE A 15 -2.71 6.24 4.54
N PHE A 16 -3.45 6.56 5.61
CA PHE A 16 -4.33 7.72 5.66
C PHE A 16 -3.57 9.04 5.48
N VAL A 17 -2.51 9.28 6.27
CA VAL A 17 -1.72 10.52 6.18
C VAL A 17 -1.01 10.62 4.83
N PHE A 18 -0.45 9.52 4.31
CA PHE A 18 0.12 9.52 2.96
C PHE A 18 -0.92 9.95 1.92
N PHE A 19 -2.11 9.35 1.94
CA PHE A 19 -3.12 9.61 0.92
C PHE A 19 -3.70 11.03 0.99
N VAL A 20 -3.99 11.52 2.20
CA VAL A 20 -4.47 12.91 2.40
C VAL A 20 -3.43 13.92 1.92
N LEU A 21 -2.15 13.73 2.24
CA LEU A 21 -1.08 14.62 1.76
C LEU A 21 -0.89 14.52 0.24
N ALA A 22 -0.87 13.30 -0.32
CA ALA A 22 -0.76 13.07 -1.75
C ALA A 22 -1.94 13.68 -2.54
N PHE A 23 -3.15 13.70 -1.96
CA PHE A 23 -4.34 14.31 -2.58
C PHE A 23 -4.43 15.82 -2.38
N ALA A 24 -3.93 16.37 -1.26
CA ALA A 24 -3.98 17.80 -0.97
C ALA A 24 -2.86 18.60 -1.66
N PHE A 25 -1.62 18.09 -1.69
CA PHE A 25 -0.49 18.81 -2.29
C PHE A 25 -0.65 19.17 -3.78
N PRO A 26 -1.31 18.38 -4.66
CA PRO A 26 -1.59 18.76 -6.04
C PRO A 26 -2.33 20.10 -6.18
N LEU A 27 -3.19 20.45 -5.23
CA LEU A 27 -3.91 21.73 -5.23
C LEU A 27 -2.94 22.89 -5.07
N ILE A 28 -2.01 22.79 -4.12
CA ILE A 28 -0.98 23.80 -3.84
C ILE A 28 0.07 23.83 -4.97
N LEU A 29 0.58 22.67 -5.38
CA LEU A 29 1.66 22.54 -6.37
C LEU A 29 1.26 23.02 -7.76
N LYS A 30 -0.02 22.97 -8.13
CA LYS A 30 -0.53 23.48 -9.42
C LYS A 30 -0.41 24.99 -9.55
N ASP A 31 -0.50 25.74 -8.45
CA ASP A 31 -0.31 27.20 -8.44
C ASP A 31 1.17 27.55 -8.67
N PHE A 32 2.09 26.73 -8.17
CA PHE A 32 3.54 26.88 -8.40
C PHE A 32 4.01 26.40 -9.80
N GLN A 33 3.12 25.97 -10.70
CA GLN A 33 3.52 25.55 -12.04
C GLN A 33 4.18 26.68 -12.85
N ALA A 34 3.84 27.94 -12.60
CA ALA A 34 4.42 29.08 -13.30
C ALA A 34 5.89 29.36 -12.91
N GLU A 35 6.33 28.88 -11.74
CA GLU A 35 7.69 29.09 -11.21
C GLU A 35 8.72 28.12 -11.82
N VAL A 36 8.27 27.06 -12.51
CA VAL A 36 9.16 26.15 -13.25
C VAL A 36 9.12 26.45 -14.76
N PRO A 37 10.27 26.42 -15.46
CA PRO A 37 10.35 26.75 -16.89
C PRO A 37 9.78 25.68 -17.83
N PHE A 38 9.06 24.69 -17.28
CA PHE A 38 8.57 23.51 -18.00
C PHE A 38 7.06 23.57 -18.21
N LYS A 39 6.62 23.23 -19.42
CA LYS A 39 5.20 23.05 -19.75
C LYS A 39 4.65 21.81 -19.00
N ARG A 40 3.38 21.83 -18.59
CA ARG A 40 2.74 20.72 -17.85
C ARG A 40 2.92 19.34 -18.47
N PHE A 41 2.86 19.22 -19.81
CA PHE A 41 3.09 17.94 -20.51
C PHE A 41 4.55 17.45 -20.49
N VAL A 42 5.51 18.30 -20.14
CA VAL A 42 6.91 17.93 -19.89
C VAL A 42 7.08 17.58 -18.42
N PHE A 43 6.59 18.44 -17.54
CA PHE A 43 6.65 18.26 -16.09
C PHE A 43 5.47 18.98 -15.42
N ASP A 44 4.56 18.21 -14.83
CA ASP A 44 3.47 18.72 -14.00
C ASP A 44 3.92 18.72 -12.52
N MET A 45 3.96 19.89 -11.91
CA MET A 45 4.38 20.06 -10.51
C MET A 45 3.56 19.20 -9.53
N SER A 46 2.31 18.88 -9.85
CA SER A 46 1.47 18.03 -8.99
C SER A 46 1.98 16.59 -8.84
N THR A 47 2.83 16.08 -9.76
CA THR A 47 3.41 14.74 -9.64
C THR A 47 4.41 14.60 -8.49
N LEU A 48 4.88 15.72 -7.93
CA LEU A 48 5.72 15.74 -6.72
C LEU A 48 4.94 15.39 -5.44
N ALA A 49 3.60 15.51 -5.44
CA ALA A 49 2.77 15.29 -4.26
C ALA A 49 2.98 13.92 -3.56
N PRO A 50 2.86 12.76 -4.24
CA PRO A 50 3.11 11.46 -3.61
C PRO A 50 4.55 11.28 -3.14
N PHE A 51 5.54 11.88 -3.80
CA PHE A 51 6.94 11.89 -3.33
C PHE A 51 7.07 12.64 -2.00
N ILE A 52 6.56 13.88 -1.93
CA ILE A 52 6.60 14.71 -0.71
C ILE A 52 5.82 14.03 0.43
N ALA A 53 4.66 13.44 0.14
CA ALA A 53 3.87 12.68 1.11
C ALA A 53 4.66 11.48 1.67
N ALA A 54 5.34 10.70 0.82
CA ALA A 54 6.21 9.61 1.27
C ALA A 54 7.35 10.12 2.16
N ILE A 55 8.05 11.19 1.77
CA ILE A 55 9.15 11.77 2.57
C ILE A 55 8.64 12.23 3.95
N ILE A 56 7.49 12.91 4.02
CA ILE A 56 6.89 13.33 5.30
C ILE A 56 6.55 12.12 6.16
N CYS A 57 5.89 11.09 5.61
CA CYS A 57 5.56 9.88 6.36
C CYS A 57 6.82 9.09 6.79
N ILE A 58 7.89 9.08 5.99
CA ILE A 58 9.21 8.53 6.34
C ILE A 58 9.88 9.33 7.47
N ILE A 59 9.63 10.64 7.60
CA ILE A 59 10.17 11.47 8.69
C ILE A 59 9.35 11.30 9.98
N VAL A 60 8.02 11.34 9.88
CA VAL A 60 7.09 11.38 11.03
C VAL A 60 6.93 10.03 11.73
N PHE A 61 6.65 8.95 10.99
CA PHE A 61 6.31 7.67 11.61
C PHE A 61 7.55 6.85 12.04
N LYS A 62 7.37 5.90 12.95
CA LYS A 62 8.46 5.06 13.49
C LYS A 62 8.80 3.91 12.52
N ASN A 63 9.75 3.04 12.91
CA ASN A 63 10.16 1.85 12.15
C ASN A 63 10.73 2.13 10.75
N LYS A 64 11.68 3.08 10.65
CA LYS A 64 12.32 3.52 9.38
C LYS A 64 12.77 2.36 8.48
N ARG A 65 13.28 1.25 9.06
CA ARG A 65 13.71 0.05 8.31
C ARG A 65 12.58 -0.61 7.52
N ALA A 66 11.37 -0.67 8.07
CA ALA A 66 10.19 -1.18 7.37
C ALA A 66 9.70 -0.18 6.32
N GLN A 67 9.72 1.12 6.65
CA GLN A 67 9.33 2.20 5.76
C GLN A 67 10.17 2.31 4.48
N ILE A 68 11.48 2.04 4.56
CA ILE A 68 12.39 2.08 3.39
C ILE A 68 12.69 0.68 2.82
N ALA A 69 11.95 -0.35 3.23
CA ALA A 69 12.27 -1.74 2.88
C ALA A 69 12.23 -2.02 1.37
N SER A 70 11.41 -1.27 0.59
CA SER A 70 11.35 -1.37 -0.87
C SER A 70 12.03 -0.25 -1.67
N LEU A 71 12.83 0.58 -0.99
CA LEU A 71 13.66 1.65 -1.58
C LEU A 71 15.11 1.21 -1.86
N LYS A 72 15.34 -0.04 -2.30
CA LYS A 72 16.70 -0.54 -2.58
C LYS A 72 17.12 -0.23 -4.02
N LEU A 73 18.18 0.56 -4.15
CA LEU A 73 18.79 0.94 -5.44
C LEU A 73 19.73 -0.13 -6.05
N SER A 74 19.88 -1.29 -5.40
CA SER A 74 20.70 -2.40 -5.93
C SER A 74 20.04 -3.08 -7.14
N LEU A 75 20.81 -3.38 -8.18
CA LEU A 75 20.37 -4.23 -9.29
C LEU A 75 20.42 -5.73 -8.93
N SER A 76 19.67 -6.54 -9.68
CA SER A 76 19.73 -8.01 -9.64
C SER A 76 19.10 -8.59 -10.92
N PHE A 77 19.44 -9.83 -11.28
CA PHE A 77 18.87 -10.48 -12.48
C PHE A 77 17.33 -10.47 -12.51
N LYS A 78 16.67 -10.68 -11.35
CA LYS A 78 15.21 -10.59 -11.26
C LYS A 78 14.68 -9.19 -11.57
N VAL A 79 15.39 -8.13 -11.19
CA VAL A 79 15.02 -6.75 -11.56
C VAL A 79 15.19 -6.52 -13.06
N ILE A 80 16.23 -7.06 -13.69
CA ILE A 80 16.45 -6.93 -15.15
C ILE A 80 15.32 -7.63 -15.92
N GLU A 81 14.92 -8.84 -15.50
CA GLU A 81 13.75 -9.56 -16.04
C GLU A 81 12.47 -8.72 -15.92
N ARG A 82 12.20 -8.16 -14.73
CA ARG A 82 11.01 -7.32 -14.49
C ARG A 82 11.06 -5.99 -15.26
N VAL A 83 12.23 -5.39 -15.46
CA VAL A 83 12.41 -4.19 -16.28
C VAL A 83 12.13 -4.47 -17.76
N LEU A 84 12.52 -5.65 -18.26
CA LEU A 84 12.16 -6.06 -19.63
C LEU A 84 10.65 -6.24 -19.77
N LEU A 85 9.98 -6.88 -18.80
CA LEU A 85 8.52 -6.97 -18.77
C LEU A 85 7.85 -5.59 -18.66
N ALA A 86 8.42 -4.68 -17.88
CA ALA A 86 7.96 -3.29 -17.74
C ALA A 86 8.03 -2.48 -19.05
N LEU A 87 8.83 -2.92 -20.04
CA LEU A 87 8.85 -2.35 -21.39
C LEU A 87 7.94 -3.11 -22.37
N ILE A 88 7.85 -4.44 -22.25
CA ILE A 88 7.02 -5.28 -23.12
C ILE A 88 5.52 -5.04 -22.89
N LEU A 89 5.08 -4.95 -21.63
CA LEU A 89 3.65 -4.81 -21.31
C LEU A 89 3.04 -3.50 -21.87
N PRO A 90 3.67 -2.32 -21.72
CA PRO A 90 3.24 -1.12 -22.44
C PRO A 90 3.18 -1.33 -23.96
N LEU A 91 4.22 -1.91 -24.55
CA LEU A 91 4.31 -2.12 -26.01
C LEU A 91 3.14 -2.96 -26.54
N ILE A 92 2.75 -4.03 -25.82
CA ILE A 92 1.56 -4.84 -26.13
C ILE A 92 0.28 -4.00 -26.04
N ILE A 93 0.10 -3.21 -24.98
CA ILE A 93 -1.07 -2.32 -24.83
C ILE A 93 -1.16 -1.34 -26.01
N PHE A 94 -0.04 -0.72 -26.39
CA PHE A 94 -0.01 0.22 -27.51
C PHE A 94 -0.26 -0.44 -28.86
N ILE A 95 0.24 -1.65 -29.13
CA ILE A 95 -0.08 -2.40 -30.34
C ILE A 95 -1.60 -2.66 -30.44
N ILE A 96 -2.25 -3.04 -29.33
CA ILE A 96 -3.71 -3.25 -29.30
C ILE A 96 -4.44 -1.93 -29.59
N CYS A 97 -4.03 -0.83 -28.95
CA CYS A 97 -4.62 0.49 -29.18
C CYS A 97 -4.47 0.94 -30.64
N MET A 98 -3.26 0.85 -31.21
CA MET A 98 -2.98 1.17 -32.61
C MET A 98 -3.81 0.33 -33.58
N TYR A 99 -3.95 -0.98 -33.31
CA TYR A 99 -4.81 -1.84 -34.12
C TYR A 99 -6.26 -1.39 -34.08
N VAL A 100 -6.80 -1.07 -32.90
CA VAL A 100 -8.18 -0.60 -32.77
C VAL A 100 -8.38 0.77 -33.43
N PHE A 101 -7.47 1.74 -33.23
CA PHE A 101 -7.55 3.05 -33.87
C PHE A 101 -7.48 2.97 -35.40
N ASN A 102 -6.67 2.07 -35.95
CA ASN A 102 -6.60 1.88 -37.41
C ASN A 102 -7.83 1.21 -38.04
N ASN A 103 -8.68 0.53 -37.25
CA ASN A 103 -9.85 -0.19 -37.76
C ASN A 103 -11.19 0.49 -37.41
N TYR A 104 -11.22 1.33 -36.36
CA TYR A 104 -12.45 1.87 -35.79
C TYR A 104 -12.41 3.39 -35.51
N ALA A 105 -11.31 4.07 -35.83
CA ALA A 105 -11.15 5.53 -35.76
C ALA A 105 -10.34 6.03 -36.97
N ASP A 106 -10.00 7.32 -37.01
CA ASP A 106 -9.25 7.96 -38.10
C ASP A 106 -7.72 7.70 -38.04
N SER A 107 -7.32 6.50 -37.60
CA SER A 107 -5.92 6.12 -37.30
C SER A 107 -5.33 6.95 -36.14
N PHE A 108 -4.01 7.15 -36.11
CA PHE A 108 -3.31 7.94 -35.10
C PHE A 108 -2.12 8.68 -35.71
N ILE A 109 -1.83 9.88 -35.19
CA ILE A 109 -0.74 10.74 -35.68
C ILE A 109 0.45 10.65 -34.72
N LEU A 110 1.59 10.18 -35.24
CA LEU A 110 2.86 10.21 -34.51
C LEU A 110 3.26 11.66 -34.19
N LEU A 111 3.70 11.89 -32.95
CA LEU A 111 4.19 13.18 -32.48
C LEU A 111 5.45 13.61 -33.27
N GLN A 112 5.24 14.34 -34.38
CA GLN A 112 6.31 14.70 -35.29
C GLN A 112 7.27 15.74 -34.67
N SER A 113 8.53 15.33 -34.52
CA SER A 113 9.60 16.11 -33.88
C SER A 113 9.92 17.47 -34.51
N LYS A 114 9.40 17.77 -35.71
CA LYS A 114 9.69 19.01 -36.45
C LYS A 114 8.76 20.19 -36.09
N ASN A 115 7.57 19.93 -35.53
CA ASN A 115 6.59 20.97 -35.19
C ASN A 115 6.42 21.17 -33.67
N LEU A 116 7.19 20.45 -32.85
CA LEU A 116 7.12 20.57 -31.39
C LEU A 116 7.86 21.81 -30.89
N SER A 117 7.20 22.59 -30.05
CA SER A 117 7.82 23.68 -29.28
C SER A 117 8.86 23.24 -28.24
N VAL A 118 9.07 21.92 -28.07
CA VAL A 118 9.98 21.30 -27.10
C VAL A 118 10.58 20.03 -27.71
N SER A 119 11.85 19.73 -27.45
CA SER A 119 12.52 18.52 -27.94
C SER A 119 11.91 17.24 -27.36
N ILE A 120 11.81 16.19 -28.19
CA ILE A 120 11.37 14.84 -27.76
C ILE A 120 12.18 14.29 -26.58
N TRP A 121 13.48 14.59 -26.52
CA TRP A 121 14.35 14.20 -25.41
C TRP A 121 13.94 14.87 -24.09
N THR A 122 13.52 16.14 -24.15
CA THR A 122 13.04 16.88 -22.99
C THR A 122 11.71 16.31 -22.49
N ILE A 123 10.81 15.90 -23.40
CA ILE A 123 9.56 15.21 -23.06
C ILE A 123 9.88 13.86 -22.38
N LEU A 124 10.74 13.04 -22.97
CA LEU A 124 11.13 11.74 -22.43
C LEU A 124 11.74 11.85 -21.02
N ILE A 125 12.67 12.79 -20.82
CA ILE A 125 13.31 13.03 -19.52
C ILE A 125 12.27 13.53 -18.51
N GLY A 126 11.39 14.45 -18.91
CA GLY A 126 10.32 14.96 -18.06
C GLY A 126 9.36 13.86 -17.58
N HIS A 127 8.91 13.00 -18.49
CA HIS A 127 8.10 11.81 -18.17
C HIS A 127 8.83 10.83 -17.24
N LEU A 128 10.15 10.66 -17.38
CA LEU A 128 10.94 9.83 -16.48
C LEU A 128 10.99 10.41 -15.06
N PHE A 129 11.09 11.73 -14.91
CA PHE A 129 11.03 12.41 -13.60
C PHE A 129 9.63 12.37 -12.98
N MET A 130 8.57 12.62 -13.76
CA MET A 130 7.19 12.49 -13.29
C MET A 130 6.92 11.06 -12.78
N ALA A 131 7.28 10.05 -13.58
CA ALA A 131 7.22 8.64 -13.20
C ALA A 131 8.01 8.34 -11.92
N PHE A 132 9.23 8.90 -11.78
CA PHE A 132 10.03 8.75 -10.56
C PHE A 132 9.32 9.26 -9.32
N PHE A 133 8.80 10.49 -9.33
CA PHE A 133 8.15 11.07 -8.15
C PHE A 133 6.84 10.35 -7.78
N VAL A 134 6.04 9.95 -8.77
CA VAL A 134 4.80 9.20 -8.54
C VAL A 134 5.07 7.81 -7.98
N GLU A 135 5.90 7.01 -8.67
CA GLU A 135 6.11 5.62 -8.30
C GLU A 135 6.98 5.43 -7.05
N PHE A 136 7.85 6.40 -6.71
CA PHE A 136 8.52 6.45 -5.42
C PHE A 136 7.48 6.45 -4.27
N GLY A 137 6.45 7.30 -4.39
CA GLY A 137 5.40 7.40 -3.39
C GLY A 137 4.45 6.21 -3.39
N PHE A 138 3.88 5.84 -4.55
CA PHE A 138 2.87 4.78 -4.60
C PHE A 138 3.42 3.35 -4.52
N ARG A 139 4.62 3.06 -5.06
CA ARG A 139 5.17 1.68 -5.11
C ARG A 139 6.34 1.44 -4.19
N SER A 140 7.34 2.33 -4.25
CA SER A 140 8.53 2.16 -3.41
C SER A 140 8.29 2.54 -1.95
N TYR A 141 7.19 3.23 -1.67
CA TYR A 141 6.73 3.51 -0.32
C TYR A 141 5.38 2.83 0.00
N LEU A 142 4.26 3.35 -0.53
CA LEU A 142 2.92 2.95 -0.07
C LEU A 142 2.64 1.45 -0.25
N GLN A 143 2.88 0.87 -1.43
CA GLN A 143 2.69 -0.58 -1.64
C GLN A 143 3.39 -1.42 -0.57
N ASN A 144 4.67 -1.15 -0.30
CA ASN A 144 5.43 -1.87 0.71
C ASN A 144 4.88 -1.67 2.14
N ILE A 145 4.32 -0.50 2.46
CA ILE A 145 3.62 -0.29 3.73
C ILE A 145 2.37 -1.19 3.80
N VAL A 146 1.53 -1.17 2.76
CA VAL A 146 0.32 -1.99 2.68
C VAL A 146 0.67 -3.48 2.78
N GLU A 147 1.70 -3.93 2.06
CA GLU A 147 2.22 -5.30 2.06
C GLU A 147 2.69 -5.80 3.43
N THR A 148 3.00 -4.93 4.41
CA THR A 148 3.33 -5.38 5.78
C THR A 148 2.17 -6.04 6.54
N LYS A 149 0.92 -5.92 6.04
CA LYS A 149 -0.30 -6.49 6.65
C LYS A 149 -1.20 -7.25 5.66
N THR A 150 -0.89 -7.25 4.37
CA THR A 150 -1.67 -7.93 3.33
C THR A 150 -0.75 -8.51 2.27
N ASN A 151 -1.13 -9.59 1.58
CA ASN A 151 -0.38 -10.03 0.41
C ASN A 151 -0.35 -8.98 -0.72
N THR A 152 0.57 -9.15 -1.68
CA THR A 152 0.75 -8.24 -2.82
C THR A 152 -0.53 -8.01 -3.64
N PHE A 153 -1.44 -8.97 -3.76
CA PHE A 153 -2.63 -8.80 -4.59
C PHE A 153 -3.62 -7.82 -3.95
N PHE A 154 -3.97 -8.03 -2.67
CA PHE A 154 -4.80 -7.07 -1.95
C PHE A 154 -4.10 -5.72 -1.77
N ALA A 155 -2.79 -5.71 -1.56
CA ALA A 155 -2.02 -4.46 -1.55
C ALA A 155 -2.13 -3.71 -2.88
N SER A 156 -2.01 -4.41 -4.01
CA SER A 156 -2.15 -3.82 -5.36
C SER A 156 -3.55 -3.28 -5.62
N ILE A 157 -4.60 -3.94 -5.10
CA ILE A 157 -5.98 -3.43 -5.16
C ILE A 157 -6.10 -2.14 -4.34
N ILE A 158 -5.66 -2.13 -3.08
CA ILE A 158 -5.73 -0.96 -2.20
C ILE A 158 -4.98 0.22 -2.83
N VAL A 159 -3.72 0.02 -3.22
CA VAL A 159 -2.92 1.06 -3.90
C VAL A 159 -3.53 1.45 -5.24
N GLY A 160 -4.17 0.52 -5.96
CA GLY A 160 -4.85 0.81 -7.22
C GLY A 160 -6.08 1.67 -7.09
N VAL A 161 -6.90 1.46 -6.06
CA VAL A 161 -8.04 2.35 -5.76
C VAL A 161 -7.53 3.74 -5.37
N LEU A 162 -6.55 3.82 -4.47
CA LEU A 162 -5.98 5.11 -4.05
C LEU A 162 -5.31 5.85 -5.21
N TYR A 163 -4.54 5.15 -6.05
CA TYR A 163 -3.91 5.72 -7.24
C TYR A 163 -4.94 6.19 -8.27
N ALA A 164 -5.99 5.41 -8.53
CA ALA A 164 -7.05 5.79 -9.45
C ALA A 164 -7.81 7.04 -8.98
N ILE A 165 -8.12 7.14 -7.68
CA ILE A 165 -8.75 8.34 -7.11
C ILE A 165 -7.81 9.55 -7.18
N TRP A 166 -6.51 9.37 -6.94
CA TRP A 166 -5.51 10.44 -7.02
C TRP A 166 -5.31 10.95 -8.46
N ASN A 167 -5.29 10.03 -9.44
CA ASN A 167 -5.06 10.33 -10.86
C ASN A 167 -6.35 10.62 -11.66
N VAL A 168 -7.50 10.75 -10.99
CA VAL A 168 -8.81 10.85 -11.66
C VAL A 168 -8.93 12.10 -12.52
N ASN A 169 -9.34 11.93 -13.78
CA ASN A 169 -9.63 13.03 -14.68
C ASN A 169 -11.15 13.24 -14.84
N THR A 170 -11.65 14.34 -14.25
CA THR A 170 -13.05 14.77 -14.30
C THR A 170 -13.33 15.89 -15.32
N THR A 171 -12.36 16.21 -16.18
CA THR A 171 -12.41 17.40 -17.06
C THR A 171 -13.42 17.27 -18.21
N TYR A 172 -13.64 16.06 -18.72
CA TYR A 172 -14.37 15.83 -19.97
C TYR A 172 -15.83 15.42 -19.74
N SER A 173 -16.07 14.14 -19.41
CA SER A 173 -17.40 13.61 -19.11
C SER A 173 -17.33 12.55 -18.01
N THR A 174 -18.45 12.30 -17.32
CA THR A 174 -18.53 11.23 -16.32
C THR A 174 -18.16 9.86 -16.90
N GLU A 175 -18.53 9.59 -18.16
CA GLU A 175 -18.16 8.34 -18.82
C GLU A 175 -16.65 8.25 -19.06
N PHE A 176 -16.01 9.34 -19.55
CA PHE A 176 -14.56 9.42 -19.67
C PHE A 176 -13.88 9.18 -18.31
N THR A 177 -14.40 9.79 -17.24
CA THR A 177 -13.90 9.62 -15.87
C THR A 177 -13.92 8.16 -15.42
N LEU A 178 -15.00 7.42 -15.70
CA LEU A 178 -15.10 5.99 -15.34
C LEU A 178 -14.07 5.14 -16.09
N TYR A 179 -13.84 5.39 -17.38
CA TYR A 179 -12.78 4.69 -18.14
C TYR A 179 -11.37 5.11 -17.68
N ASN A 180 -11.17 6.38 -17.30
CA ASN A 180 -9.90 6.85 -16.74
C ASN A 180 -9.58 6.24 -15.35
N LEU A 181 -10.60 6.02 -14.52
CA LEU A 181 -10.49 5.26 -13.27
C LEU A 181 -10.12 3.80 -13.54
N LEU A 182 -10.81 3.13 -14.47
CA LEU A 182 -10.50 1.75 -14.87
C LEU A 182 -9.06 1.63 -15.39
N TYR A 183 -8.64 2.52 -16.29
CA TYR A 183 -7.27 2.60 -16.79
C TYR A 183 -6.26 2.71 -15.64
N SER A 184 -6.46 3.68 -14.73
CA SER A 184 -5.52 3.98 -13.65
C SER A 184 -5.45 2.83 -12.62
N PHE A 185 -6.59 2.17 -12.35
CA PHE A 185 -6.65 0.95 -11.53
C PHE A 185 -5.90 -0.22 -12.19
N SER A 186 -6.18 -0.53 -13.46
CA SER A 186 -5.52 -1.63 -14.17
C SER A 186 -4.01 -1.40 -14.38
N PHE A 187 -3.62 -0.16 -14.68
CA PHE A 187 -2.23 0.30 -14.68
C PHE A 187 -1.54 0.00 -13.34
N SER A 188 -2.19 0.33 -12.22
CA SER A 188 -1.67 0.05 -10.89
C SER A 188 -1.50 -1.44 -10.61
N MET A 189 -2.50 -2.26 -10.99
CA MET A 189 -2.46 -3.70 -10.81
C MET A 189 -1.30 -4.36 -11.58
N ILE A 190 -0.97 -3.87 -12.78
CA ILE A 190 0.21 -4.33 -13.54
C ILE A 190 1.51 -4.03 -12.77
N ILE A 191 1.67 -2.82 -12.24
CA ILE A 191 2.90 -2.45 -11.52
C ILE A 191 3.05 -3.27 -10.24
N GLY A 192 1.97 -3.45 -9.47
CA GLY A 192 1.98 -4.29 -8.27
C GLY A 192 2.43 -5.73 -8.54
N GLU A 193 1.95 -6.33 -9.62
CA GLU A 193 2.35 -7.67 -10.07
C GLU A 193 3.81 -7.71 -10.59
N LEU A 194 4.26 -6.66 -11.30
CA LEU A 194 5.64 -6.49 -11.78
C LEU A 194 6.66 -6.38 -10.64
N ILE A 195 6.34 -5.67 -9.56
CA ILE A 195 7.29 -5.38 -8.46
C ILE A 195 7.35 -6.46 -7.37
N ARG A 196 6.43 -7.44 -7.37
CA ARG A 196 6.45 -8.56 -6.42
C ARG A 196 7.77 -9.33 -6.47
N ALA A 197 8.22 -9.79 -5.30
CA ALA A 197 9.37 -10.68 -5.11
C ALA A 197 10.71 -10.07 -5.59
N THR A 198 10.75 -8.75 -5.84
CA THR A 198 11.97 -8.00 -6.15
C THR A 198 12.88 -7.80 -4.94
N LYS A 199 12.48 -8.32 -3.77
CA LYS A 199 13.13 -8.14 -2.46
C LYS A 199 13.32 -6.67 -2.10
N GLY A 200 12.38 -5.83 -2.53
CA GLY A 200 12.38 -4.39 -2.26
C GLY A 200 13.19 -3.54 -3.26
N ARG A 201 13.31 -3.99 -4.51
CA ARG A 201 14.03 -3.27 -5.60
C ARG A 201 13.02 -2.78 -6.64
N THR A 202 12.03 -2.01 -6.18
CA THR A 202 10.79 -1.74 -6.94
C THR A 202 10.93 -0.56 -7.89
N ILE A 203 11.71 0.46 -7.51
CA ILE A 203 11.73 1.78 -8.17
C ILE A 203 12.04 1.71 -9.67
N TYR A 204 13.08 0.97 -10.09
CA TYR A 204 13.46 0.90 -11.51
C TYR A 204 12.35 0.31 -12.39
N ILE A 205 11.64 -0.69 -11.88
CA ILE A 205 10.60 -1.42 -12.62
C ILE A 205 9.37 -0.53 -12.77
N ALA A 206 8.91 0.07 -11.66
CA ALA A 206 7.74 0.93 -11.64
C ALA A 206 7.95 2.20 -12.48
N VAL A 207 9.09 2.86 -12.32
CA VAL A 207 9.42 4.09 -13.06
C VAL A 207 9.54 3.84 -14.55
N ILE A 208 10.17 2.73 -14.97
CA ILE A 208 10.28 2.41 -16.40
C ILE A 208 8.90 2.09 -16.99
N PHE A 209 8.05 1.34 -16.31
CA PHE A 209 6.68 1.07 -16.77
C PHE A 209 5.85 2.36 -16.88
N HIS A 210 5.84 3.19 -15.83
CA HIS A 210 5.09 4.44 -15.80
C HIS A 210 5.58 5.42 -16.88
N ALA A 211 6.89 5.60 -17.00
CA ALA A 211 7.48 6.47 -18.02
C ALA A 211 7.16 5.95 -19.43
N ALA A 212 7.29 4.65 -19.69
CA ALA A 212 6.96 4.04 -20.98
C ALA A 212 5.48 4.24 -21.34
N MET A 213 4.55 3.98 -20.41
CA MET A 213 3.11 4.19 -20.62
C MET A 213 2.78 5.66 -20.92
N THR A 214 3.22 6.59 -20.07
CA THR A 214 2.85 8.01 -20.20
C THR A 214 3.54 8.68 -21.40
N PHE A 215 4.81 8.36 -21.67
CA PHE A 215 5.52 8.88 -22.84
C PHE A 215 4.91 8.35 -24.14
N ALA A 216 4.58 7.06 -24.21
CA ALA A 216 3.98 6.47 -25.40
C ALA A 216 2.56 7.00 -25.68
N LEU A 217 1.75 7.26 -24.64
CA LEU A 217 0.47 7.97 -24.82
C LEU A 217 0.67 9.33 -25.50
N VAL A 218 1.61 10.15 -25.02
CA VAL A 218 1.91 11.46 -25.62
C VAL A 218 2.56 11.33 -27.01
N PHE A 219 3.37 10.30 -27.24
CA PHE A 219 4.10 10.13 -28.50
C PHE A 219 3.24 9.54 -29.64
N PHE A 220 2.29 8.66 -29.33
CA PHE A 220 1.43 8.00 -30.32
C PHE A 220 0.04 8.64 -30.44
N PHE A 221 -0.53 9.15 -29.34
CA PHE A 221 -1.95 9.50 -29.22
C PHE A 221 -2.15 10.92 -28.64
N SER A 222 -1.31 11.88 -29.03
CA SER A 222 -1.41 13.29 -28.57
C SER A 222 -2.66 14.01 -29.09
N GLU A 223 -3.09 13.71 -30.30
CA GLU A 223 -4.32 14.26 -30.89
C GLU A 223 -5.59 13.63 -30.28
N GLU A 224 -5.46 12.48 -29.62
CA GLU A 224 -6.55 11.74 -28.96
C GLU A 224 -6.86 12.20 -27.53
N ILE A 225 -6.19 13.26 -27.07
CA ILE A 225 -6.32 13.76 -25.69
C ILE A 225 -7.73 14.32 -25.46
N GLY A 226 -8.49 13.63 -24.61
CA GLY A 226 -9.84 14.02 -24.23
C GLY A 226 -10.94 13.34 -25.02
N ASP A 227 -10.61 12.57 -26.06
CA ASP A 227 -11.60 11.75 -26.74
C ASP A 227 -12.05 10.55 -25.88
N LEU A 228 -13.36 10.29 -25.92
CA LEU A 228 -14.01 9.23 -25.15
C LEU A 228 -13.75 7.84 -25.73
N PHE A 229 -13.71 7.70 -27.06
CA PHE A 229 -13.42 6.42 -27.69
C PHE A 229 -11.96 6.02 -27.41
N SER A 230 -11.03 6.96 -27.51
CA SER A 230 -9.62 6.73 -27.20
C SER A 230 -9.38 6.38 -25.73
N MET A 231 -10.03 7.06 -24.77
CA MET A 231 -9.98 6.66 -23.36
C MET A 231 -10.59 5.26 -23.12
N LYS A 232 -11.68 4.90 -23.81
CA LYS A 232 -12.27 3.54 -23.76
C LYS A 232 -11.27 2.48 -24.23
N VAL A 233 -10.66 2.68 -25.40
CA VAL A 233 -9.69 1.74 -26.00
C VAL A 233 -8.47 1.57 -25.10
N ILE A 234 -7.90 2.66 -24.61
CA ILE A 234 -6.73 2.64 -23.70
C ILE A 234 -7.07 1.91 -22.39
N ALA A 235 -8.21 2.22 -21.78
CA ALA A 235 -8.65 1.60 -20.53
C ALA A 235 -8.90 0.09 -20.68
N LEU A 236 -9.67 -0.31 -21.68
CA LEU A 236 -10.03 -1.72 -21.91
C LEU A 236 -8.80 -2.54 -22.34
N SER A 237 -7.91 -2.00 -23.17
CA SER A 237 -6.65 -2.66 -23.53
C SER A 237 -5.73 -2.87 -22.33
N THR A 238 -5.59 -1.83 -21.48
CA THR A 238 -4.82 -1.92 -20.24
C THR A 238 -5.43 -2.93 -19.26
N ALA A 239 -6.76 -2.94 -19.12
CA ALA A 239 -7.47 -3.89 -18.27
C ALA A 239 -7.36 -5.34 -18.75
N ALA A 240 -7.45 -5.58 -20.06
CA ALA A 240 -7.28 -6.90 -20.67
C ALA A 240 -5.84 -7.43 -20.45
N VAL A 241 -4.82 -6.60 -20.71
CA VAL A 241 -3.42 -6.97 -20.48
C VAL A 241 -3.14 -7.19 -18.99
N ALA A 242 -3.71 -6.37 -18.09
CA ALA A 242 -3.60 -6.55 -16.65
C ALA A 242 -4.20 -7.89 -16.20
N ALA A 243 -5.42 -8.22 -16.63
CA ALA A 243 -6.09 -9.47 -16.30
C ALA A 243 -5.28 -10.68 -16.80
N VAL A 244 -4.87 -10.69 -18.07
CA VAL A 244 -4.05 -11.78 -18.64
C VAL A 244 -2.72 -11.92 -17.90
N TYR A 245 -2.02 -10.82 -17.61
CA TYR A 245 -0.72 -10.86 -16.93
C TYR A 245 -0.82 -11.41 -15.51
N ILE A 246 -1.84 -11.00 -14.75
CA ILE A 246 -2.08 -11.46 -13.38
C ILE A 246 -2.52 -12.92 -13.38
N ILE A 247 -3.49 -13.30 -14.23
CA ILE A 247 -3.96 -14.69 -14.34
C ILE A 247 -2.82 -15.63 -14.74
N LEU A 248 -2.03 -15.28 -15.75
CA LEU A 248 -0.85 -16.06 -16.14
C LEU A 248 0.14 -16.21 -14.97
N SER A 249 0.40 -15.13 -14.25
CA SER A 249 1.32 -15.15 -13.11
C SER A 249 0.78 -15.92 -11.90
N LEU A 250 -0.54 -16.08 -11.78
CA LEU A 250 -1.18 -16.97 -10.80
C LEU A 250 -1.12 -18.43 -11.24
N ILE A 251 -1.41 -18.73 -12.52
CA ILE A 251 -1.32 -20.09 -13.09
C ILE A 251 0.10 -20.64 -12.97
N VAL A 252 1.13 -19.86 -13.36
CA VAL A 252 2.54 -20.28 -13.24
C VAL A 252 2.90 -20.63 -11.79
N ARG A 253 2.41 -19.85 -10.81
CA ARG A 253 2.65 -20.14 -9.39
C ARG A 253 1.89 -21.38 -8.91
N ALA A 254 0.63 -21.57 -9.32
CA ALA A 254 -0.13 -22.78 -9.00
C ALA A 254 0.50 -24.05 -9.60
N CYS A 255 1.02 -23.98 -10.83
CA CYS A 255 1.77 -25.07 -11.44
C CYS A 255 3.08 -25.36 -10.69
N LEU A 256 3.89 -24.34 -10.39
CA LEU A 256 5.14 -24.51 -9.64
C LEU A 256 4.89 -25.16 -8.27
N TYR A 257 3.89 -24.69 -7.53
CA TYR A 257 3.45 -25.28 -6.26
C TYR A 257 3.10 -26.77 -6.40
N TYR A 258 2.27 -27.12 -7.40
CA TYR A 258 1.85 -28.50 -7.63
C TYR A 258 3.01 -29.44 -8.01
N PHE A 259 3.97 -28.96 -8.79
CA PHE A 259 5.09 -29.78 -9.28
C PHE A 259 6.28 -29.89 -8.30
N THR A 260 6.55 -28.86 -7.49
CA THR A 260 7.72 -28.87 -6.59
C THR A 260 7.43 -29.47 -5.22
N LYS A 261 6.20 -29.33 -4.69
CA LYS A 261 5.81 -29.67 -3.29
C LYS A 261 6.60 -28.96 -2.18
N ASP A 262 7.74 -28.34 -2.50
CA ASP A 262 8.48 -27.47 -1.59
C ASP A 262 7.57 -26.35 -1.07
N SER A 263 7.55 -26.22 0.25
CA SER A 263 6.51 -25.49 0.96
C SER A 263 6.52 -23.99 0.65
N LEU A 264 5.34 -23.39 0.77
CA LEU A 264 5.15 -21.94 0.70
C LEU A 264 5.89 -21.17 1.81
N GLU A 265 6.48 -21.85 2.80
CA GLU A 265 7.27 -21.26 3.88
C GLU A 265 8.71 -20.92 3.46
N GLU A 266 9.29 -21.63 2.47
CA GLU A 266 10.73 -21.52 2.17
C GLU A 266 11.06 -20.70 0.89
N VAL A 267 10.08 -20.44 0.02
CA VAL A 267 10.34 -19.83 -1.31
C VAL A 267 10.00 -18.33 -1.40
N GLU A 268 8.83 -17.86 -0.91
CA GLU A 268 8.43 -16.43 -1.00
C GLU A 268 7.70 -15.94 0.27
N PRO A 269 8.12 -14.83 0.91
CA PRO A 269 7.51 -14.33 2.16
C PRO A 269 6.14 -13.63 1.99
N ASP A 270 5.64 -13.48 0.76
CA ASP A 270 4.46 -12.68 0.42
C ASP A 270 3.40 -13.53 -0.34
N ASN A 271 3.01 -14.66 0.24
CA ASN A 271 2.08 -15.63 -0.36
C ASN A 271 0.63 -15.08 -0.47
N TYR A 272 -0.06 -15.41 -1.56
CA TYR A 272 -1.40 -14.90 -1.92
C TYR A 272 -2.51 -15.29 -0.94
N LEU A 273 -2.33 -16.37 -0.17
CA LEU A 273 -3.32 -16.85 0.81
C LEU A 273 -2.86 -16.73 2.27
N ASP A 274 -1.63 -16.26 2.49
CA ASP A 274 -1.10 -16.12 3.85
C ASP A 274 -1.40 -14.71 4.38
N TYR A 275 -2.24 -14.66 5.41
CA TYR A 275 -2.46 -13.44 6.18
C TYR A 275 -1.33 -13.36 7.22
N PRO A 276 -0.65 -12.21 7.39
CA PRO A 276 0.33 -12.06 8.45
C PRO A 276 -0.35 -12.31 9.80
N LYS A 277 -0.07 -13.47 10.41
CA LYS A 277 -0.65 -13.83 11.71
C LYS A 277 -0.28 -12.75 12.74
N ASP A 278 -1.31 -12.09 13.25
CA ASP A 278 -1.19 -11.13 14.33
C ASP A 278 -1.22 -11.90 15.65
N HIS A 279 -0.03 -12.13 16.21
CA HIS A 279 0.16 -12.78 17.51
C HIS A 279 -0.38 -11.97 18.70
N GLU A 280 -1.25 -10.97 18.48
CA GLU A 280 -1.97 -10.27 19.56
C GLU A 280 -3.24 -11.04 19.99
N ASP A 281 -3.76 -11.97 19.16
CA ASP A 281 -4.94 -12.78 19.48
C ASP A 281 -4.63 -14.14 20.16
N ASP A 282 -3.39 -14.66 20.03
CA ASP A 282 -3.00 -15.97 20.61
C ASP A 282 -2.70 -15.90 22.13
N ASP A 283 -2.42 -14.71 22.67
CA ASP A 283 -2.04 -14.53 24.09
C ASP A 283 -3.24 -14.62 25.08
N ILE A 284 -4.47 -14.87 24.58
CA ILE A 284 -5.67 -15.09 25.41
C ILE A 284 -6.23 -16.51 25.22
N LYS A 285 -5.39 -17.54 25.45
CA LYS A 285 -5.80 -18.88 25.94
C LYS A 285 -4.61 -19.81 26.21
N THR A 286 -4.04 -19.72 27.43
CA THR A 286 -3.69 -20.86 28.31
C THR A 286 -2.93 -20.35 29.54
N SER A 287 -3.67 -20.11 30.63
CA SER A 287 -3.04 -19.99 31.94
C SER A 287 -2.60 -21.38 32.41
N PRO A 288 -1.38 -21.55 33.00
CA PRO A 288 -0.91 -22.84 33.52
C PRO A 288 -1.80 -23.47 34.60
N ALA A 289 -2.78 -22.73 35.13
CA ALA A 289 -3.78 -23.24 36.07
C ALA A 289 -4.75 -24.26 35.45
N ALA A 290 -4.93 -24.28 34.12
CA ALA A 290 -5.93 -25.15 33.47
C ALA A 290 -5.44 -26.59 33.20
N GLU A 291 -4.13 -26.85 33.23
CA GLU A 291 -3.57 -28.20 32.97
C GLU A 291 -3.45 -29.07 34.22
N ALA A 292 -3.68 -28.52 35.42
CA ALA A 292 -3.57 -29.23 36.69
C ALA A 292 -4.80 -30.09 37.03
N GLU A 293 -6.00 -29.70 36.58
CA GLU A 293 -7.25 -30.43 36.87
C GLU A 293 -7.56 -31.56 35.87
N ALA A 294 -6.79 -31.67 34.77
CA ALA A 294 -7.02 -32.66 33.70
C ALA A 294 -6.22 -33.97 33.86
N LYS A 295 -5.50 -34.17 34.98
CA LYS A 295 -4.60 -35.33 35.20
C LYS A 295 -4.95 -36.22 36.41
N GLU A 296 -6.17 -36.11 36.93
CA GLU A 296 -6.63 -36.97 38.02
C GLU A 296 -8.01 -37.60 37.74
N LYS A 297 -8.05 -38.55 36.78
CA LYS A 297 -9.01 -39.67 36.66
C LYS A 297 -8.81 -40.47 35.36
N GLU A 298 -7.87 -41.41 35.36
CA GLU A 298 -7.93 -42.56 34.46
C GLU A 298 -7.54 -43.85 35.20
N VAL A 299 -8.10 -44.96 34.70
CA VAL A 299 -7.74 -46.40 34.89
C VAL A 299 -8.54 -47.17 35.98
N PRO A 300 -9.18 -48.34 35.70
CA PRO A 300 -9.78 -48.83 34.44
C PRO A 300 -11.09 -49.68 34.55
N ASP A 301 -11.77 -49.87 33.40
CA ASP A 301 -12.40 -51.11 32.86
C ASP A 301 -13.19 -52.12 33.78
N LYS A 302 -14.51 -52.31 33.54
CA LYS A 302 -15.11 -53.54 32.95
C LYS A 302 -16.66 -53.62 32.85
N THR A 303 -17.12 -53.82 31.61
CA THR A 303 -18.19 -54.74 31.10
C THR A 303 -19.61 -54.86 31.73
N SER A 304 -20.60 -54.95 30.81
CA SER A 304 -21.87 -55.74 30.85
C SER A 304 -23.21 -55.05 31.15
N THR A 305 -23.91 -54.72 30.05
CA THR A 305 -25.30 -55.07 29.70
C THR A 305 -26.53 -54.88 30.64
N GLU A 306 -27.59 -54.37 30.00
CA GLU A 306 -29.02 -54.73 30.10
C GLU A 306 -30.02 -53.98 31.01
N GLN A 307 -31.12 -53.60 30.34
CA GLN A 307 -32.53 -53.48 30.75
C GLN A 307 -33.09 -52.30 31.58
N GLU A 308 -34.00 -51.60 30.89
CA GLU A 308 -35.40 -51.28 31.24
C GLU A 308 -35.81 -50.15 32.21
N ASN A 309 -36.54 -49.20 31.60
CA ASN A 309 -37.88 -48.69 31.96
C ASN A 309 -38.13 -47.83 33.21
N THR A 310 -39.02 -46.85 32.98
CA THR A 310 -39.89 -46.13 33.96
C THR A 310 -39.21 -45.22 35.00
N ASP A 311 -39.81 -44.12 35.46
CA ASP A 311 -41.12 -43.50 35.16
C ASP A 311 -41.04 -41.96 35.22
N LYS A 312 -42.18 -41.29 34.96
CA LYS A 312 -42.46 -39.87 35.17
C LYS A 312 -42.26 -39.48 36.65
N THR A 313 -41.97 -38.23 37.03
CA THR A 313 -42.93 -37.12 37.22
C THR A 313 -42.16 -35.94 37.89
N ASP A 314 -42.63 -34.70 38.05
CA ASP A 314 -43.40 -33.75 37.23
C ASP A 314 -43.21 -32.33 37.90
N GLU A 315 -43.95 -31.29 37.47
CA GLU A 315 -44.10 -29.94 38.10
C GLU A 315 -42.83 -29.10 38.35
N GLU A 316 -42.53 -28.07 37.54
CA GLU A 316 -43.12 -26.71 37.60
C GLU A 316 -42.99 -25.97 38.95
N THR A 317 -42.04 -25.02 39.04
CA THR A 317 -42.37 -23.58 38.98
C THR A 317 -41.15 -22.64 39.00
N ARG A 318 -41.23 -21.62 38.15
CA ARG A 318 -40.53 -20.31 38.22
C ARG A 318 -41.65 -19.25 38.16
N PRO A 319 -41.43 -17.93 38.36
CA PRO A 319 -40.21 -17.23 38.77
C PRO A 319 -40.45 -16.19 39.89
N THR A 320 -39.42 -15.42 40.26
CA THR A 320 -39.50 -13.93 40.21
C THR A 320 -38.12 -13.30 40.38
N SER A 321 -37.93 -12.12 39.80
CA SER A 321 -36.76 -11.26 40.04
C SER A 321 -37.17 -10.04 40.87
N SER A 322 -36.21 -9.46 41.58
CA SER A 322 -36.20 -8.03 41.87
C SER A 322 -34.76 -7.61 42.20
N ALA A 323 -34.44 -6.36 41.88
CA ALA A 323 -33.09 -5.81 41.92
C ALA A 323 -32.95 -4.73 43.01
N VAL A 324 -31.78 -4.07 43.00
CA VAL A 324 -31.43 -2.82 43.71
C VAL A 324 -31.03 -2.97 45.19
N LYS A 325 -29.78 -2.61 45.47
CA LYS A 325 -29.36 -1.96 46.73
C LYS A 325 -28.37 -0.83 46.42
N GLU A 326 -28.62 0.32 47.04
CA GLU A 326 -27.78 1.52 47.08
C GLU A 326 -27.06 1.64 48.44
N ALA A 327 -26.23 2.70 48.56
CA ALA A 327 -25.65 3.25 49.80
C ALA A 327 -24.55 2.41 50.50
N LYS A 328 -23.55 2.96 51.19
CA LYS A 328 -22.81 4.26 51.29
C LYS A 328 -21.83 4.08 52.50
N ASP A 329 -21.04 5.13 52.80
CA ASP A 329 -20.17 5.36 53.99
C ASP A 329 -18.66 5.13 53.71
N GLU A 330 -17.84 6.19 53.63
CA GLU A 330 -17.15 6.95 54.72
C GLU A 330 -16.11 6.09 55.49
N ILE A 331 -14.82 6.45 55.55
CA ILE A 331 -14.13 7.39 56.47
C ILE A 331 -12.68 7.58 55.91
N LYS A 332 -12.02 8.75 55.72
CA LYS A 332 -11.61 9.92 56.54
C LYS A 332 -10.21 9.86 57.21
N HIS A 333 -9.53 11.01 57.23
CA HIS A 333 -8.16 11.36 57.76
C HIS A 333 -6.94 10.90 56.93
N SER A 334 -5.86 11.70 56.78
CA SER A 334 -5.39 12.84 57.63
C SER A 334 -4.67 13.99 56.86
N GLU A 335 -4.86 15.23 57.33
CA GLU A 335 -3.96 16.41 57.18
C GLU A 335 -2.96 16.40 58.39
N GLU A 336 -1.87 17.17 58.54
CA GLU A 336 -1.57 18.61 58.31
C GLU A 336 -0.04 18.92 58.26
N ASN A 337 0.32 20.06 57.63
CA ASN A 337 1.37 21.09 57.94
C ASN A 337 2.82 20.70 58.38
N THR A 338 3.92 21.38 57.98
CA THR A 338 4.26 22.78 58.34
C THR A 338 5.60 23.25 57.68
N GLU A 339 5.69 24.55 57.32
CA GLU A 339 6.81 25.55 57.19
C GLU A 339 8.29 25.18 57.49
N GLU A 340 9.38 25.90 57.14
CA GLU A 340 9.75 27.01 56.18
C GLU A 340 11.31 27.23 56.29
N ASN A 341 11.88 28.12 55.45
CA ASN A 341 13.09 28.97 55.68
C ASN A 341 14.54 28.58 55.23
N THR A 342 15.06 29.37 54.25
CA THR A 342 16.40 30.07 54.11
C THR A 342 17.75 29.36 54.41
N GLU A 343 18.94 29.75 53.92
CA GLU A 343 19.46 31.04 53.39
C GLU A 343 20.82 30.89 52.60
N THR A 344 21.03 31.63 51.49
CA THR A 344 22.32 32.17 50.90
C THR A 344 23.56 31.23 50.67
N ASN A 345 24.69 31.56 49.98
CA ASN A 345 25.22 32.80 49.37
C ASN A 345 26.34 32.56 48.29
N LYS A 346 26.61 33.60 47.47
CA LYS A 346 27.90 34.05 46.87
C LYS A 346 28.61 33.37 45.67
N ARG A 347 28.77 34.23 44.65
CA ARG A 347 29.95 34.58 43.81
C ARG A 347 30.07 34.03 42.37
N SER A 348 30.75 34.87 41.56
CA SER A 348 30.61 35.03 40.10
C SER A 348 32.01 35.26 39.43
N PRO A 349 32.20 35.88 38.25
CA PRO A 349 32.61 35.12 37.04
C PRO A 349 33.89 35.62 36.32
N PHE A 350 34.56 34.75 35.56
CA PHE A 350 35.59 35.04 34.53
C PHE A 350 35.67 33.81 33.58
N SER A 351 36.14 33.83 32.32
CA SER A 351 36.30 34.87 31.29
C SER A 351 36.90 34.26 30.00
N ASN A 352 36.33 34.59 28.84
CA ASN A 352 36.92 34.70 27.49
C ASN A 352 38.01 33.74 26.91
N ASN A 353 37.71 33.36 25.66
CA ASN A 353 38.54 33.49 24.43
C ASN A 353 39.35 32.31 23.83
N ASN A 354 38.98 32.04 22.57
CA ASN A 354 39.81 31.82 21.38
C ASN A 354 40.89 30.72 21.37
N HIS A 355 40.77 29.82 20.39
CA HIS A 355 41.67 29.88 19.22
C HIS A 355 41.06 29.32 17.93
N ARG A 356 41.38 29.96 16.80
CA ARG A 356 41.24 29.41 15.44
C ARG A 356 42.39 28.45 15.15
N ARG A 357 42.13 27.44 14.32
CA ARG A 357 42.82 27.32 13.02
C ARG A 357 41.94 26.63 12.00
#